data_AF-A0A1S2LG99-F1
#
_entry.id   AF-A0A1S2LG99-F1
#
_cell.length_a   1.000
_cell.length_b   1.000
_cell.length_c   1.000
_cell.angle_alpha   90.00
_cell.angle_beta   90.00
_cell.angle_gamma   90.00
#
_symmetry.space_group_name_H-M   'P 1'
#
loop_
_entity.id
_entity.type
_entity.pdbx_description
1 polymer ?
#
loop_
_entity_poly.entity_id
_entity_poly.type
_entity_poly.pdbx_seq_one_letter_code
_entity_poly.pdbx_strand_id
1 'polypeptide(L)'
;MEVSWLSIVPFLVVIPIAIYTKEVLPGLLLGLIVGSYLISPTILGGVQTMLTYVVQALVDHNNIKIIVFLYAFSGLVGIIKTSGGIRGFVESAAEKITTKKQALLLTYISTIGTFSAPTFRFVTITPIMKALLKKVKMSTKELGFVIETTATPIIVLIPVATAFVGYMVSIIQISIQNEGGVLDPYDLFIQSIPFNFFAIVIIILGVYLSFFHPSHTDAPSDIDDDKQEDDWHDCHPAVSKEFPSKPWNLVIPIILVITLTLFLTWWDGSIEGVTFFQAFIQADVLQAMVVALLITIFITIPLLLLQRFKLNDIILSFIEGGNDLMPVIVLLSVVWGLSSVTDDLGFSEFVTAYTEWIPDMFITPMLFVFGALVSYFIGSAWGTWGILMPLGVSLSLTTDVSLPLIIGAVFASGSFGAFASPLSDDTNTIAKILDIPVMEYAKFKLKPALIAASISVILYTGFSFFL
;
A
#
# COMPACT_ATOMS: atom_id res chain seq x y z
N MET A 1 11.55 -25.64 26.13
CA MET A 1 12.79 -24.95 25.71
C MET A 1 12.84 -23.65 26.50
N GLU A 2 14.00 -23.24 27.02
CA GLU A 2 14.08 -21.97 27.76
C GLU A 2 13.62 -20.84 26.83
N VAL A 3 12.62 -20.08 27.28
CA VAL A 3 12.10 -18.93 26.53
C VAL A 3 13.22 -17.92 26.43
N SER A 4 13.86 -17.87 25.26
CA SER A 4 15.06 -17.10 25.06
C SER A 4 14.66 -15.65 24.79
N TRP A 5 14.97 -14.75 25.73
CA TRP A 5 14.89 -13.30 25.54
C TRP A 5 15.66 -12.80 24.31
N LEU A 6 16.46 -13.67 23.67
CA LEU A 6 17.14 -13.38 22.42
C LEU A 6 16.18 -13.25 21.23
N SER A 7 14.99 -13.83 21.27
CA SER A 7 14.05 -13.81 20.13
C SER A 7 13.44 -12.44 19.84
N ILE A 8 13.33 -11.56 20.84
CA ILE A 8 12.85 -10.18 20.66
C ILE A 8 13.95 -9.21 20.20
N VAL A 9 15.23 -9.59 20.33
CA VAL A 9 16.37 -8.73 20.01
C VAL A 9 16.33 -8.19 18.57
N PRO A 10 16.00 -8.97 17.53
CA PRO A 10 15.87 -8.45 16.18
C PRO A 10 14.90 -7.26 16.10
N PHE A 11 13.69 -7.37 16.66
CA PHE A 11 12.71 -6.27 16.64
C PHE A 11 13.17 -5.05 17.46
N LEU A 12 13.86 -5.26 18.59
CA LEU A 12 14.46 -4.19 19.38
C LEU A 12 15.59 -3.45 18.64
N VAL A 13 16.20 -4.05 17.63
CA VAL A 13 17.15 -3.39 16.73
C VAL A 13 16.42 -2.70 15.58
N VAL A 14 15.47 -3.39 14.95
CA VAL A 14 14.75 -2.89 13.76
C VAL A 14 14.06 -1.56 14.04
N ILE A 15 13.27 -1.48 15.12
CA ILE A 15 12.40 -0.33 15.38
C ILE A 15 13.21 0.94 15.68
N PRO A 16 14.16 0.96 16.64
CA PRO A 16 14.94 2.17 16.92
C PRO A 16 15.81 2.60 15.75
N ILE A 17 16.41 1.65 15.01
CA ILE A 17 17.21 1.98 13.84
C ILE A 17 16.33 2.58 12.76
N ALA A 18 15.18 1.97 12.44
CA ALA A 18 14.28 2.51 11.42
C ALA A 18 13.76 3.92 11.77
N ILE A 19 13.48 4.19 13.04
CA ILE A 19 13.10 5.53 13.53
C ILE A 19 14.27 6.51 13.40
N TYR A 20 15.49 6.09 13.76
CA TYR A 20 16.69 6.93 13.71
C TYR A 20 17.12 7.27 12.28
N THR A 21 17.16 6.26 11.40
CA THR A 21 17.53 6.42 9.99
C THR A 21 16.41 7.05 9.17
N LYS A 22 15.17 7.02 9.68
CA LYS A 22 13.95 7.38 8.94
C LYS A 22 13.73 6.50 7.70
N GLU A 23 14.28 5.29 7.75
CA GLU A 23 14.34 4.36 6.64
C GLU A 23 14.15 2.94 7.18
N VAL A 24 13.22 2.18 6.62
CA VAL A 24 12.86 0.84 7.13
C VAL A 24 13.98 -0.16 6.84
N LEU A 25 14.51 -0.13 5.62
CA LEU A 25 15.37 -1.18 5.09
C LEU A 25 16.67 -1.36 5.90
N PRO A 26 17.39 -0.30 6.33
CA PRO A 26 18.54 -0.44 7.21
C PRO A 26 18.20 -1.12 8.54
N GLY A 27 17.05 -0.79 9.14
CA GLY A 27 16.59 -1.40 10.39
C GLY A 27 16.33 -2.89 10.22
N LEU A 28 15.58 -3.26 9.16
CA LEU A 28 15.28 -4.66 8.81
C LEU A 28 16.55 -5.47 8.53
N LEU A 29 17.49 -4.94 7.74
CA LEU A 29 18.75 -5.61 7.43
C LEU A 29 19.59 -5.86 8.69
N LEU A 30 19.74 -4.85 9.55
CA LEU A 30 20.46 -5.01 10.81
C LEU A 30 19.76 -6.00 11.74
N GLY A 31 18.43 -5.93 11.85
CA GLY A 31 17.63 -6.90 12.61
C GLY A 31 17.86 -8.33 12.13
N LEU A 32 17.83 -8.55 10.81
CA LEU A 32 18.04 -9.86 10.21
C LEU A 32 19.46 -10.36 10.44
N ILE A 33 20.49 -9.52 10.28
CA ILE A 33 21.89 -9.89 10.57
C ILE A 33 22.05 -10.27 12.03
N VAL A 34 21.48 -9.48 12.94
CA VAL A 34 21.54 -9.73 14.39
C VAL A 34 20.83 -11.03 14.74
N GLY A 35 19.59 -11.24 14.27
CA GLY A 35 18.86 -12.49 14.47
C GLY A 35 19.61 -13.70 13.92
N SER A 36 20.18 -13.57 12.72
CA SER A 36 20.97 -14.62 12.07
C SER A 36 22.23 -14.95 12.86
N TYR A 37 22.87 -13.94 13.46
CA TYR A 37 24.03 -14.15 14.33
C TYR A 37 23.66 -14.87 15.62
N LEU A 38 22.47 -14.61 16.18
CA LEU A 38 21.98 -15.29 17.38
C LEU A 38 21.69 -16.78 17.12
N ILE A 39 21.26 -17.13 15.91
CA ILE A 39 21.14 -18.53 15.46
C ILE A 39 22.51 -19.19 15.30
N SER A 40 23.49 -18.48 14.71
CA SER A 40 24.83 -19.02 14.45
C SER A 40 25.93 -18.04 14.91
N PRO A 41 26.35 -18.10 16.19
CA PRO A 41 27.25 -17.12 16.81
C PRO A 41 28.72 -17.36 16.45
N THR A 42 29.05 -17.28 15.17
CA THR A 42 30.42 -17.32 14.63
C THR A 42 30.75 -16.01 13.92
N ILE A 43 32.04 -15.73 13.67
CA ILE A 43 32.51 -14.46 13.07
C ILE A 43 31.75 -14.11 11.77
N LEU A 44 31.44 -15.11 10.95
CA LEU A 44 30.70 -14.95 9.69
C LEU A 44 29.27 -15.51 9.76
N GLY A 45 28.87 -16.10 10.89
CA GLY A 45 27.62 -16.84 11.01
C GLY A 45 26.40 -15.96 10.75
N GLY A 46 26.38 -14.73 11.27
CA GLY A 46 25.29 -13.79 11.00
C GLY A 46 25.08 -13.48 9.53
N VAL A 47 26.15 -13.29 8.75
CA VAL A 47 26.05 -12.99 7.32
C VAL A 47 25.69 -14.25 6.51
N GLN A 48 26.30 -15.40 6.84
CA GLN A 48 26.04 -16.66 6.16
C GLN A 48 24.59 -17.12 6.38
N THR A 49 24.12 -17.09 7.62
CA THR A 49 22.75 -17.46 8.00
C THR A 49 21.74 -16.48 7.43
N MET A 50 22.01 -15.16 7.45
CA MET A 50 21.17 -14.17 6.77
C MET A 50 21.01 -14.52 5.28
N LEU A 51 22.11 -14.82 4.59
CA LEU A 51 22.06 -15.18 3.18
C LEU A 51 21.20 -16.43 2.97
N THR A 52 21.29 -17.43 3.84
CA THR A 52 20.44 -18.62 3.80
C THR A 52 18.96 -18.26 3.91
N TYR A 53 18.55 -17.47 4.90
CA TYR A 53 17.15 -17.06 5.06
C TYR A 53 16.63 -16.26 3.86
N VAL A 54 17.42 -15.30 3.36
CA VAL A 54 17.02 -14.49 2.19
C VAL A 54 16.88 -15.36 0.95
N VAL A 55 17.82 -16.29 0.70
CA VAL A 55 17.75 -17.18 -0.47
C VAL A 55 16.57 -18.13 -0.36
N GLN A 56 16.33 -18.72 0.81
CA GLN A 56 15.17 -19.60 1.03
C GLN A 56 13.86 -18.84 0.81
N ALA A 57 13.74 -17.62 1.35
CA ALA A 57 12.58 -16.78 1.13
C ALA A 57 12.39 -16.42 -0.36
N LEU A 58 13.47 -16.14 -1.09
CA LEU A 58 13.41 -15.80 -2.52
C LEU A 58 13.08 -17.00 -3.42
N VAL A 59 13.39 -18.22 -3.01
CA VAL A 59 13.13 -19.45 -3.79
C VAL A 59 11.74 -20.02 -3.49
N ASP A 60 11.06 -19.55 -2.44
CA ASP A 60 9.67 -19.90 -2.18
C ASP A 60 8.77 -19.55 -3.39
N HIS A 61 7.92 -20.51 -3.76
CA HIS A 61 7.10 -20.42 -4.97
C HIS A 61 6.13 -19.23 -4.92
N ASN A 62 5.53 -18.95 -3.76
CA ASN A 62 4.55 -17.88 -3.63
C ASN A 62 5.25 -16.52 -3.60
N ASN A 63 6.39 -16.43 -2.90
CA ASN A 63 7.22 -15.22 -2.90
C ASN A 63 7.70 -14.84 -4.31
N ILE A 64 8.12 -15.81 -5.13
CA ILE A 64 8.46 -15.56 -6.54
C ILE A 64 7.24 -15.04 -7.33
N LYS A 65 6.06 -15.66 -7.17
CA LYS A 65 4.82 -15.18 -7.81
C LYS A 65 4.54 -13.72 -7.44
N ILE A 66 4.70 -13.36 -6.17
CA ILE A 66 4.53 -11.99 -5.66
C ILE A 66 5.54 -11.04 -6.31
N ILE A 67 6.82 -11.39 -6.37
CA ILE A 67 7.86 -10.55 -7.03
C ILE A 67 7.50 -10.31 -8.49
N VAL A 68 7.14 -11.38 -9.21
CA VAL A 68 6.74 -11.30 -10.62
C VAL A 68 5.52 -10.39 -10.77
N PHE A 69 4.51 -10.55 -9.92
CA PHE A 69 3.31 -9.72 -9.93
C PHE A 69 3.63 -8.23 -9.69
N LEU A 70 4.39 -7.90 -8.63
CA LEU A 70 4.76 -6.53 -8.30
C LEU A 70 5.53 -5.87 -9.46
N TYR A 71 6.58 -6.54 -9.95
CA TYR A 71 7.41 -6.00 -11.02
C TYR A 71 6.62 -5.83 -12.31
N ALA A 72 5.83 -6.84 -12.71
CA ALA A 72 5.03 -6.80 -13.93
C ALA A 72 3.90 -5.77 -13.85
N PHE A 73 3.28 -5.57 -12.68
CA PHE A 73 2.20 -4.61 -12.49
C PHE A 73 2.74 -3.19 -12.61
N SER A 74 3.86 -2.91 -11.94
CA SER A 74 4.52 -1.61 -12.04
C SER A 74 5.06 -1.35 -13.45
N GLY A 75 5.57 -2.38 -14.12
CA GLY A 75 5.96 -2.29 -15.53
C GLY A 75 4.78 -1.98 -16.46
N LEU A 76 3.60 -2.59 -16.23
CA LEU A 76 2.38 -2.25 -16.96
C LEU A 76 1.98 -0.78 -16.73
N VAL A 77 2.08 -0.29 -15.49
CA VAL A 77 1.85 1.14 -15.18
C VAL A 77 2.85 2.04 -15.91
N GLY A 78 4.12 1.63 -16.00
CA GLY A 78 5.15 2.31 -16.80
C GLY A 78 4.77 2.42 -18.28
N ILE A 79 4.29 1.33 -18.88
CA ILE A 79 3.75 1.32 -20.25
C ILE A 79 2.54 2.27 -20.37
N ILE A 80 1.59 2.24 -19.43
CA ILE A 80 0.40 3.10 -19.45
C ILE A 80 0.79 4.59 -19.38
N LYS A 81 1.80 4.92 -18.58
CA LYS A 81 2.36 6.26 -18.45
C LYS A 81 2.94 6.77 -19.76
N THR A 82 3.89 6.04 -20.36
CA THR A 82 4.59 6.51 -21.57
C THR A 82 3.76 6.41 -22.85
N SER A 83 2.79 5.49 -22.89
CA SER A 83 1.84 5.36 -24.00
C SER A 83 0.76 6.46 -24.02
N GLY A 84 0.80 7.41 -23.08
CA GLY A 84 -0.12 8.54 -23.05
C GLY A 84 -1.48 8.24 -22.43
N GLY A 85 -1.61 7.11 -21.73
CA GLY A 85 -2.84 6.67 -21.09
C GLY A 85 -3.32 7.65 -20.02
N ILE A 86 -2.41 8.04 -19.13
CA ILE A 86 -2.69 8.99 -18.02
C ILE A 86 -3.09 10.34 -18.59
N ARG A 87 -2.26 10.92 -19.46
CA ARG A 87 -2.51 12.23 -20.08
C ARG A 87 -3.86 12.26 -20.81
N GLY A 88 -4.14 11.26 -21.65
CA GLY A 88 -5.40 11.22 -22.41
C GLY A 88 -6.63 11.08 -21.53
N PHE A 89 -6.52 10.33 -20.43
CA PHE A 89 -7.59 10.24 -19.43
C PHE A 89 -7.84 11.60 -18.76
N VAL A 90 -6.77 12.30 -18.37
CA VAL A 90 -6.84 13.63 -17.76
C VAL A 90 -7.50 14.65 -18.68
N GLU A 91 -7.07 14.76 -19.94
CA GLU A 91 -7.65 15.69 -20.92
C GLU A 91 -9.15 15.41 -21.13
N SER A 92 -9.50 14.13 -21.33
CA SER A 92 -10.89 13.72 -21.54
C SER A 92 -11.81 14.01 -20.34
N ALA A 93 -11.26 13.95 -19.12
CA ALA A 93 -12.00 14.20 -17.89
C ALA A 93 -12.15 15.70 -17.62
N ALA A 94 -11.10 16.50 -17.89
CA ALA A 94 -11.08 17.94 -17.65
C ALA A 94 -12.11 18.70 -18.51
N GLU A 95 -12.34 18.28 -19.77
CA GLU A 95 -13.33 18.92 -20.66
C GLU A 95 -14.78 18.85 -20.15
N LYS A 96 -15.11 17.83 -19.33
CA LYS A 96 -16.48 17.54 -18.91
C LYS A 96 -16.87 18.18 -17.57
N ILE A 97 -15.92 18.78 -16.84
CA ILE A 97 -16.14 19.23 -15.47
C ILE A 97 -16.18 20.75 -15.39
N THR A 98 -17.29 21.27 -14.87
CA THR A 98 -17.54 22.72 -14.79
C THR A 98 -17.85 23.23 -13.39
N THR A 99 -18.17 22.35 -12.43
CA THR A 99 -18.59 22.75 -11.06
C THR A 99 -17.77 22.10 -9.95
N LYS A 100 -17.69 22.75 -8.78
CA LYS A 100 -17.04 22.20 -7.55
C LYS A 100 -17.54 20.80 -7.18
N LYS A 101 -18.86 20.59 -7.24
CA LYS A 101 -19.47 19.28 -6.93
C LYS A 101 -19.04 18.21 -7.94
N GLN A 102 -19.00 18.54 -9.24
CA GLN A 102 -18.52 17.60 -10.27
C GLN A 102 -17.03 17.30 -10.12
N ALA A 103 -16.21 18.29 -9.73
CA ALA A 103 -14.77 18.10 -9.49
C ALA A 103 -14.54 17.15 -8.31
N LEU A 104 -15.15 17.41 -7.16
CA LEU A 104 -15.05 16.54 -5.98
C LEU A 104 -15.62 15.14 -6.26
N LEU A 105 -16.78 15.06 -6.91
CA LEU A 105 -17.37 13.77 -7.27
C LEU A 105 -16.47 12.99 -8.24
N LEU A 106 -15.85 13.66 -9.22
CA LEU A 106 -14.86 13.04 -10.08
C LEU A 106 -13.69 12.55 -9.23
N THR A 107 -13.15 13.35 -8.30
CA THR A 107 -12.06 12.91 -7.42
C THR A 107 -12.44 11.58 -6.77
N TYR A 108 -13.57 11.47 -6.07
CA TYR A 108 -13.94 10.20 -5.44
C TYR A 108 -14.20 9.06 -6.42
N ILE A 109 -14.95 9.28 -7.51
CA ILE A 109 -15.31 8.24 -8.48
C ILE A 109 -14.08 7.76 -9.27
N SER A 110 -13.19 8.66 -9.65
CA SER A 110 -12.01 8.34 -10.45
C SER A 110 -11.03 7.43 -9.72
N THR A 111 -11.13 7.27 -8.39
CA THR A 111 -10.36 6.25 -7.67
C THR A 111 -10.63 4.86 -8.24
N ILE A 112 -11.84 4.55 -8.72
CA ILE A 112 -12.17 3.27 -9.40
C ILE A 112 -11.26 3.01 -10.61
N GLY A 113 -10.73 4.05 -11.27
CA GLY A 113 -9.79 3.90 -12.39
C GLY A 113 -8.33 4.21 -12.05
N THR A 114 -8.04 4.68 -10.84
CA THR A 114 -6.71 5.19 -10.46
C THR A 114 -6.16 4.59 -9.17
N PHE A 115 -6.81 3.56 -8.64
CA PHE A 115 -6.41 2.86 -7.42
C PHE A 115 -5.17 1.95 -7.57
N SER A 116 -4.58 1.87 -8.76
CA SER A 116 -3.43 0.99 -9.03
C SER A 116 -2.23 1.30 -8.14
N ALA A 117 -1.95 2.58 -7.90
CA ALA A 117 -0.91 3.05 -6.99
C ALA A 117 -1.23 4.46 -6.47
N PRO A 118 -0.82 4.83 -5.23
CA PRO A 118 -1.00 6.17 -4.70
C PRO A 118 -0.35 7.25 -5.58
N THR A 119 0.89 7.02 -6.02
CA THR A 119 1.60 7.94 -6.94
C THR A 119 0.83 8.12 -8.25
N PHE A 120 0.34 7.03 -8.85
CA PHE A 120 -0.47 7.08 -10.07
C PHE A 120 -1.73 7.93 -9.88
N ARG A 121 -2.39 7.76 -8.73
CA ARG A 121 -3.56 8.53 -8.32
C ARG A 121 -3.25 10.02 -8.21
N PHE A 122 -2.19 10.40 -7.49
CA PHE A 122 -1.79 11.80 -7.35
C PHE A 122 -1.51 12.45 -8.70
N VAL A 123 -0.77 11.74 -9.54
CA VAL A 123 -0.30 12.24 -10.83
C VAL A 123 -1.43 12.37 -11.86
N THR A 124 -2.44 11.51 -11.78
CA THR A 124 -3.59 11.58 -12.70
C THR A 124 -4.55 12.69 -12.27
N ILE A 125 -4.75 12.91 -10.98
CA ILE A 125 -5.91 13.68 -10.50
C ILE A 125 -5.56 15.09 -10.09
N THR A 126 -4.36 15.27 -9.54
CA THR A 126 -3.88 16.59 -9.17
C THR A 126 -3.86 17.58 -10.33
N PRO A 127 -3.43 17.22 -11.56
CA PRO A 127 -3.49 18.13 -12.71
C PRO A 127 -4.93 18.52 -13.07
N ILE A 128 -5.87 17.55 -13.08
CA ILE A 128 -7.30 17.81 -13.30
C ILE A 128 -7.81 18.82 -12.27
N MET A 129 -7.48 18.61 -11.01
CA MET A 129 -7.98 19.45 -9.93
C MET A 129 -7.31 20.83 -9.91
N LYS A 130 -6.03 20.95 -10.32
CA LYS A 130 -5.35 22.24 -10.57
C LYS A 130 -6.03 23.03 -11.69
N ALA A 131 -6.35 22.40 -12.81
CA ALA A 131 -7.08 23.05 -13.90
C ALA A 131 -8.48 23.54 -13.45
N LEU A 132 -9.06 22.87 -12.46
CA LEU A 132 -10.36 23.21 -11.89
C LEU A 132 -10.30 24.16 -10.69
N LEU A 133 -9.14 24.35 -10.05
CA LEU A 133 -8.95 25.23 -8.88
C LEU A 133 -9.38 26.66 -9.18
N LYS A 134 -9.10 27.18 -10.40
CA LYS A 134 -9.58 28.52 -10.81
C LYS A 134 -11.11 28.64 -10.85
N LYS A 135 -11.83 27.53 -10.98
CA LYS A 135 -13.31 27.46 -11.00
C LYS A 135 -13.90 27.07 -9.63
N VAL A 136 -13.06 26.71 -8.67
CA VAL A 136 -13.48 26.11 -7.39
C VAL A 136 -12.80 26.84 -6.23
N LYS A 137 -13.58 27.50 -5.37
CA LYS A 137 -13.08 28.11 -4.12
C LYS A 137 -12.69 27.01 -3.12
N MET A 138 -11.46 26.53 -3.21
CA MET A 138 -10.79 25.61 -2.27
C MET A 138 -9.32 26.01 -2.17
N SER A 139 -8.73 25.87 -1.00
CA SER A 139 -7.28 26.02 -0.86
C SER A 139 -6.53 24.83 -1.47
N THR A 140 -5.29 25.03 -1.88
CA THR A 140 -4.43 23.98 -2.41
C THR A 140 -4.21 22.84 -1.39
N LYS A 141 -4.14 23.18 -0.09
CA LYS A 141 -4.00 22.22 1.01
C LYS A 141 -5.27 21.36 1.18
N GLU A 142 -6.46 21.95 1.13
CA GLU A 142 -7.71 21.21 1.14
C GLU A 142 -7.80 20.28 -0.06
N LEU A 143 -7.40 20.76 -1.26
CA LEU A 143 -7.39 19.92 -2.44
C LEU A 143 -6.50 18.69 -2.28
N GLY A 144 -5.26 18.91 -1.83
CA GLY A 144 -4.32 17.82 -1.57
C GLY A 144 -4.94 16.79 -0.63
N PHE A 145 -5.54 17.27 0.46
CA PHE A 145 -6.19 16.39 1.44
C PHE A 145 -7.30 15.54 0.81
N VAL A 146 -8.17 16.12 -0.03
CA VAL A 146 -9.21 15.33 -0.73
C VAL A 146 -8.58 14.25 -1.61
N ILE A 147 -7.61 14.59 -2.45
CA ILE A 147 -6.97 13.62 -3.35
C ILE A 147 -6.27 12.51 -2.54
N GLU A 148 -5.62 12.87 -1.44
CA GLU A 148 -4.89 11.93 -0.58
C GLU A 148 -5.81 10.99 0.20
N THR A 149 -6.96 11.46 0.67
CA THR A 149 -7.96 10.59 1.31
C THR A 149 -8.49 9.52 0.37
N THR A 150 -8.36 9.71 -0.95
CA THR A 150 -8.79 8.74 -1.97
C THR A 150 -7.63 7.97 -2.62
N ALA A 151 -6.41 8.09 -2.07
CA ALA A 151 -5.22 7.34 -2.49
C ALA A 151 -5.02 6.14 -1.56
N THR A 152 -3.93 6.08 -0.80
CA THR A 152 -3.60 4.97 0.09
C THR A 152 -4.76 4.47 0.95
N PRO A 153 -5.57 5.34 1.62
CA PRO A 153 -6.71 4.87 2.42
C PRO A 153 -7.74 4.05 1.63
N ILE A 154 -8.01 4.37 0.36
CA ILE A 154 -8.92 3.56 -0.46
C ILE A 154 -8.20 2.34 -1.02
N ILE A 155 -6.95 2.49 -1.46
CA ILE A 155 -6.18 1.43 -2.13
C ILE A 155 -6.01 0.22 -1.21
N VAL A 156 -5.77 0.43 0.09
CA VAL A 156 -5.65 -0.67 1.08
C VAL A 156 -6.95 -1.44 1.34
N LEU A 157 -8.09 -0.90 0.90
CA LEU A 157 -9.41 -1.54 1.06
C LEU A 157 -9.87 -2.25 -0.21
N ILE A 158 -9.13 -2.12 -1.33
CA ILE A 158 -9.51 -2.71 -2.61
C ILE A 158 -8.89 -4.11 -2.72
N PRO A 159 -9.71 -5.16 -2.82
CA PRO A 159 -9.19 -6.53 -2.80
C PRO A 159 -8.66 -7.03 -4.15
N VAL A 160 -8.63 -6.20 -5.20
CA VAL A 160 -8.42 -6.67 -6.57
C VAL A 160 -7.20 -6.01 -7.21
N ALA A 161 -6.26 -6.86 -7.66
CA ALA A 161 -5.25 -6.56 -8.67
C ALA A 161 -4.45 -5.26 -8.48
N THR A 162 -3.99 -5.01 -7.25
CA THR A 162 -3.01 -3.95 -6.94
C THR A 162 -1.72 -4.52 -6.38
N ALA A 163 -0.62 -3.77 -6.54
CA ALA A 163 0.64 -4.09 -5.86
C ALA A 163 0.49 -4.21 -4.33
N PHE A 164 -0.45 -3.46 -3.74
CA PHE A 164 -0.78 -3.53 -2.31
C PHE A 164 -1.32 -4.90 -1.94
N VAL A 165 -2.29 -5.45 -2.69
CA VAL A 165 -2.84 -6.78 -2.44
C VAL A 165 -1.73 -7.83 -2.44
N GLY A 166 -0.86 -7.84 -3.46
CA GLY A 166 0.23 -8.81 -3.55
C GLY A 166 1.17 -8.78 -2.34
N TYR A 167 1.55 -7.57 -1.89
CA TYR A 167 2.37 -7.41 -0.68
C TYR A 167 1.62 -7.78 0.60
N MET A 168 0.39 -7.29 0.79
CA MET A 168 -0.41 -7.49 2.00
C MET A 168 -0.68 -8.98 2.23
N VAL A 169 -1.05 -9.70 1.17
CA VAL A 169 -1.21 -11.16 1.17
C VAL A 169 0.11 -11.86 1.49
N SER A 170 1.23 -11.40 0.90
CA SER A 170 2.56 -11.97 1.15
C SER A 170 2.98 -11.92 2.61
N ILE A 171 2.81 -10.76 3.25
CA ILE A 171 3.23 -10.60 4.64
C ILE A 171 2.29 -11.33 5.61
N ILE A 172 1.00 -11.49 5.28
CA ILE A 172 0.11 -12.36 6.04
C ILE A 172 0.59 -13.80 5.89
N GLN A 173 0.85 -14.24 4.66
CA GLN A 173 1.27 -15.60 4.34
C GLN A 173 2.51 -16.04 5.12
N ILE A 174 3.59 -15.25 5.06
CA ILE A 174 4.82 -15.60 5.77
C ILE A 174 4.60 -15.66 7.29
N SER A 175 3.73 -14.77 7.80
CA SER A 175 3.47 -14.66 9.24
C SER A 175 2.65 -15.85 9.75
N ILE A 176 1.71 -16.38 8.96
CA ILE A 176 0.90 -17.55 9.36
C ILE A 176 1.59 -18.90 9.10
N GLN A 177 2.44 -18.98 8.06
CA GLN A 177 3.13 -20.23 7.70
C GLN A 177 4.13 -20.66 8.76
N ASN A 178 4.85 -19.69 9.33
CA ASN A 178 5.76 -19.88 10.45
C ASN A 178 5.08 -20.55 11.66
N GLU A 179 3.78 -20.32 11.82
CA GLU A 179 3.00 -20.76 12.98
C GLU A 179 2.10 -21.97 12.71
N GLY A 180 2.26 -22.62 11.54
CA GLY A 180 1.48 -23.81 11.16
C GLY A 180 0.02 -23.53 10.78
N GLY A 181 -0.35 -22.27 10.49
CA GLY A 181 -1.69 -21.88 10.07
C GLY A 181 -2.08 -22.46 8.70
N VAL A 182 -3.27 -23.05 8.61
CA VAL A 182 -3.85 -23.65 7.38
C VAL A 182 -4.78 -22.67 6.66
N LEU A 183 -4.94 -21.45 7.17
CA LEU A 183 -5.87 -20.47 6.61
C LEU A 183 -5.29 -19.84 5.34
N ASP A 184 -6.17 -19.58 4.37
CA ASP A 184 -5.76 -18.89 3.15
C ASP A 184 -5.41 -17.41 3.47
N PRO A 185 -4.20 -16.93 3.09
CA PRO A 185 -3.77 -15.56 3.37
C PRO A 185 -4.64 -14.49 2.71
N TYR A 186 -5.21 -14.78 1.53
CA TYR A 186 -6.05 -13.84 0.80
C TYR A 186 -7.45 -13.75 1.42
N ASP A 187 -8.02 -14.86 1.90
CA ASP A 187 -9.25 -14.86 2.69
C ASP A 187 -9.10 -14.04 3.98
N LEU A 188 -7.98 -14.21 4.69
CA LEU A 188 -7.67 -13.41 5.88
C LEU A 188 -7.54 -11.92 5.54
N PHE A 189 -6.92 -11.60 4.41
CA PHE A 189 -6.86 -10.21 3.92
C PHE A 189 -8.26 -9.66 3.67
N ILE A 190 -9.15 -10.37 2.96
CA ILE A 190 -10.54 -9.92 2.73
C ILE A 190 -11.26 -9.71 4.06
N GLN A 191 -11.17 -10.66 4.99
CA GLN A 191 -11.80 -10.56 6.29
C GLN A 191 -11.25 -9.42 7.14
N SER A 192 -10.01 -8.99 6.89
CA SER A 192 -9.37 -7.87 7.60
C SER A 192 -9.82 -6.49 7.11
N ILE A 193 -10.37 -6.38 5.88
CA ILE A 193 -10.75 -5.09 5.27
C ILE A 193 -11.71 -4.27 6.14
N PRO A 194 -12.80 -4.84 6.71
CA PRO A 194 -13.71 -4.10 7.59
C PRO A 194 -13.05 -3.56 8.85
N PHE A 195 -11.95 -4.19 9.30
CA PHE A 195 -11.20 -3.80 10.49
C PHE A 195 -10.11 -2.77 10.22
N ASN A 196 -9.92 -2.32 8.98
CA ASN A 196 -9.00 -1.23 8.67
C ASN A 196 -9.65 0.13 9.03
N PHE A 197 -9.90 0.33 10.33
CA PHE A 197 -10.71 1.43 10.84
C PHE A 197 -10.11 2.80 10.53
N PHE A 198 -8.78 2.94 10.53
CA PHE A 198 -8.15 4.21 10.16
C PHE A 198 -8.49 4.63 8.73
N ALA A 199 -8.32 3.72 7.77
CA ALA A 199 -8.63 3.99 6.37
C ALA A 199 -10.11 4.37 6.19
N ILE A 200 -11.02 3.60 6.80
CA ILE A 200 -12.47 3.85 6.73
C ILE A 200 -12.81 5.22 7.33
N VAL A 201 -12.30 5.52 8.53
CA VAL A 201 -12.62 6.77 9.22
C VAL A 201 -12.03 7.99 8.50
N ILE A 202 -10.79 7.91 7.99
CA ILE A 202 -10.18 9.03 7.28
C ILE A 202 -10.87 9.30 5.93
N ILE A 203 -11.39 8.27 5.25
CA ILE A 203 -12.23 8.43 4.06
C ILE A 203 -13.52 9.15 4.42
N ILE A 204 -14.22 8.72 5.49
CA ILE A 204 -15.46 9.35 5.95
C ILE A 204 -15.23 10.81 6.33
N LEU A 205 -14.16 11.10 7.07
CA LEU A 205 -13.76 12.47 7.41
C LEU A 205 -13.40 13.27 6.16
N GLY A 206 -12.70 12.66 5.19
CA GLY A 206 -12.39 13.26 3.89
C GLY A 206 -13.64 13.70 3.14
N VAL A 207 -14.63 12.81 3.01
CA VAL A 207 -15.92 13.11 2.38
C VAL A 207 -16.66 14.21 3.16
N TYR A 208 -16.70 14.10 4.48
CA TYR A 208 -17.35 15.11 5.33
C TYR A 208 -16.74 16.50 5.15
N LEU A 209 -15.41 16.61 5.23
CA LEU A 209 -14.69 17.86 5.06
C LEU A 209 -14.81 18.42 3.63
N SER A 210 -14.89 17.55 2.62
CA SER A 210 -15.04 17.95 1.21
C SER A 210 -16.40 18.57 0.89
N PHE A 211 -17.49 18.03 1.46
CA PHE A 211 -18.86 18.40 1.07
C PHE A 211 -19.60 19.25 2.09
N PHE A 212 -19.30 19.12 3.39
CA PHE A 212 -20.12 19.68 4.47
C PHE A 212 -19.42 20.75 5.31
N HIS A 213 -18.08 20.84 5.27
CA HIS A 213 -17.35 21.88 5.98
C HIS A 213 -17.24 23.14 5.10
N PRO A 214 -17.74 24.31 5.52
CA PRO A 214 -17.46 25.57 4.85
C PRO A 214 -15.94 25.79 4.90
N SER A 215 -15.29 26.01 3.75
CA SER A 215 -13.86 26.35 3.76
C SER A 215 -13.69 27.66 4.52
N HIS A 216 -13.18 27.59 5.75
CA HIS A 216 -12.95 28.76 6.60
C HIS A 216 -11.71 29.57 6.19
N THR A 217 -11.01 29.13 5.15
CA THR A 217 -9.90 29.87 4.57
C THR A 217 -10.40 30.79 3.47
N ASP A 218 -10.57 32.07 3.82
CA ASP A 218 -10.32 33.22 2.94
C ASP A 218 -8.83 33.30 2.52
N ALA A 219 -8.15 32.15 2.43
CA ALA A 219 -6.81 32.10 1.89
C ALA A 219 -6.96 32.33 0.38
N PRO A 220 -6.20 33.28 -0.20
CA PRO A 220 -6.00 33.30 -1.64
C PRO A 220 -5.67 31.88 -2.08
N SER A 221 -6.10 31.47 -3.27
CA SER A 221 -5.38 30.38 -3.92
C SER A 221 -3.92 30.82 -3.94
N ASP A 222 -3.04 30.18 -3.16
CA ASP A 222 -1.59 30.47 -3.13
C ASP A 222 -0.91 30.18 -4.50
N ILE A 223 -1.71 29.93 -5.53
CA ILE A 223 -1.34 29.94 -6.93
C ILE A 223 -1.26 31.41 -7.34
N ASP A 224 -0.06 31.94 -7.24
CA ASP A 224 0.35 33.27 -7.70
C ASP A 224 -0.22 33.54 -9.10
N ASP A 225 -1.19 34.45 -9.24
CA ASP A 225 -1.86 34.78 -10.51
C ASP A 225 -0.86 35.32 -11.57
N ASP A 226 0.33 35.75 -11.14
CA ASP A 226 1.41 36.28 -11.97
C ASP A 226 2.39 35.20 -12.51
N LYS A 227 2.29 33.93 -12.06
CA LYS A 227 3.00 32.82 -12.72
C LYS A 227 2.20 32.34 -13.93
N GLN A 228 2.44 33.02 -15.05
CA GLN A 228 2.31 32.59 -16.44
C GLN A 228 1.68 31.18 -16.61
N GLU A 229 0.40 31.13 -17.02
CA GLU A 229 -0.34 29.91 -17.41
C GLU A 229 0.25 28.61 -16.84
N ASP A 230 -0.04 28.30 -15.57
CA ASP A 230 0.45 27.08 -14.92
C ASP A 230 -0.11 25.85 -15.65
N ASP A 231 0.59 25.45 -16.70
CA ASP A 231 0.22 24.38 -17.59
C ASP A 231 0.41 23.08 -16.83
N TRP A 232 -0.71 22.47 -16.47
CA TRP A 232 -0.74 21.22 -15.73
C TRP A 232 0.02 20.10 -16.46
N HIS A 233 0.30 20.25 -17.77
CA HIS A 233 1.14 19.34 -18.53
C HIS A 233 2.58 19.21 -18.00
N ASP A 234 3.11 20.18 -17.25
CA ASP A 234 4.49 20.15 -16.73
C ASP A 234 4.59 19.87 -15.22
N CYS A 235 3.47 19.62 -14.53
CA CYS A 235 3.47 19.40 -13.08
C CYS A 235 4.04 18.03 -12.64
N HIS A 236 4.10 17.05 -13.55
CA HIS A 236 4.69 15.74 -13.30
C HIS A 236 5.11 15.07 -14.62
N PRO A 237 6.24 14.33 -14.67
CA PRO A 237 6.69 13.68 -15.91
C PRO A 237 5.63 12.83 -16.60
N ALA A 238 4.74 12.18 -15.86
CA ALA A 238 3.71 11.30 -16.42
C ALA A 238 2.59 11.99 -17.21
N VAL A 239 2.48 13.31 -17.13
CA VAL A 239 1.52 14.12 -17.91
C VAL A 239 2.22 15.05 -18.91
N SER A 240 3.53 14.85 -19.11
CA SER A 240 4.38 15.62 -20.02
C SER A 240 3.75 15.77 -21.40
N LYS A 241 3.96 16.96 -21.99
CA LYS A 241 3.58 17.26 -23.39
C LYS A 241 4.21 16.31 -24.41
N GLU A 242 5.31 15.66 -24.04
CA GLU A 242 6.04 14.70 -24.89
C GLU A 242 5.25 13.40 -25.10
N PHE A 243 4.36 13.04 -24.17
CA PHE A 243 3.55 11.84 -24.30
C PHE A 243 2.28 12.09 -25.13
N PRO A 244 1.83 11.12 -25.94
CA PRO A 244 0.58 11.27 -26.68
C PRO A 244 -0.63 11.37 -25.75
N SER A 245 -1.77 11.82 -26.27
CA SER A 245 -3.04 11.82 -25.53
C SER A 245 -3.92 10.67 -26.00
N LYS A 246 -3.95 9.56 -25.23
CA LYS A 246 -4.66 8.34 -25.61
C LYS A 246 -5.33 7.65 -24.40
N PRO A 247 -6.54 8.07 -23.98
CA PRO A 247 -7.21 7.54 -22.77
C PRO A 247 -7.40 6.01 -22.81
N TRP A 248 -7.61 5.42 -23.98
CA TRP A 248 -7.79 3.98 -24.16
C TRP A 248 -6.55 3.15 -23.79
N ASN A 249 -5.36 3.74 -23.81
CA ASN A 249 -4.12 3.08 -23.39
C ASN A 249 -4.04 2.91 -21.86
N LEU A 250 -4.94 3.53 -21.10
CA LEU A 250 -5.15 3.30 -19.67
C LEU A 250 -6.38 2.40 -19.44
N VAL A 251 -7.50 2.73 -20.09
CA VAL A 251 -8.78 2.05 -19.83
C VAL A 251 -8.74 0.57 -20.21
N ILE A 252 -8.16 0.22 -21.38
CA ILE A 252 -8.14 -1.17 -21.85
C ILE A 252 -7.31 -2.06 -20.92
N PRO A 253 -6.04 -1.73 -20.59
CA PRO A 253 -5.25 -2.58 -19.70
C PRO A 253 -5.88 -2.74 -18.31
N ILE A 254 -6.43 -1.68 -17.71
CA ILE A 254 -7.04 -1.78 -16.37
C ILE A 254 -8.29 -2.69 -16.39
N ILE A 255 -9.18 -2.52 -17.38
CA ILE A 255 -10.37 -3.38 -17.52
C ILE A 255 -9.95 -4.83 -17.78
N LEU A 256 -8.91 -5.06 -18.60
CA LEU A 256 -8.40 -6.40 -18.86
C LEU A 256 -7.86 -7.05 -17.59
N VAL A 257 -7.00 -6.38 -16.82
CA VAL A 257 -6.47 -6.94 -15.57
C VAL A 257 -7.61 -7.29 -14.62
N ILE A 258 -8.57 -6.39 -14.41
CA ILE A 258 -9.69 -6.62 -13.48
C ILE A 258 -10.57 -7.78 -13.95
N THR A 259 -11.01 -7.76 -15.21
CA THR A 259 -11.93 -8.79 -15.73
C THR A 259 -11.26 -10.16 -15.84
N LEU A 260 -10.00 -10.22 -16.28
CA LEU A 260 -9.23 -11.47 -16.31
C LEU A 260 -8.93 -11.99 -14.91
N THR A 261 -8.64 -11.12 -13.93
CA THR A 261 -8.43 -11.56 -12.54
C THR A 261 -9.70 -12.22 -11.99
N LEU A 262 -10.85 -11.56 -12.13
CA LEU A 262 -12.13 -12.12 -11.66
C LEU A 262 -12.50 -13.41 -12.40
N PHE A 263 -12.32 -13.43 -13.72
CA PHE A 263 -12.62 -14.60 -14.54
C PHE A 263 -11.70 -15.78 -14.21
N LEU A 264 -10.38 -15.57 -14.10
CA LEU A 264 -9.42 -16.63 -13.81
C LEU A 264 -9.55 -17.15 -12.38
N THR A 265 -9.87 -16.27 -11.42
CA THR A 265 -10.15 -16.69 -10.04
C THR A 265 -11.38 -17.59 -10.01
N TRP A 266 -12.46 -17.18 -10.67
CA TRP A 266 -13.66 -18.02 -10.79
C TRP A 266 -13.37 -19.33 -11.53
N TRP A 267 -12.61 -19.27 -12.63
CA TRP A 267 -12.30 -20.42 -13.46
C TRP A 267 -11.49 -21.46 -12.69
N ASP A 268 -10.45 -21.02 -11.97
CA ASP A 268 -9.59 -21.87 -11.14
C ASP A 268 -10.41 -22.65 -10.11
N GLY A 269 -11.21 -21.96 -9.28
CA GLY A 269 -12.04 -22.65 -8.29
C GLY A 269 -13.21 -23.43 -8.89
N SER A 270 -13.68 -23.10 -10.10
CA SER A 270 -14.75 -23.87 -10.77
C SER A 270 -14.29 -25.25 -11.22
N ILE A 271 -12.99 -25.44 -11.47
CA ILE A 271 -12.39 -26.74 -11.81
C ILE A 271 -12.58 -27.74 -10.65
N GLU A 272 -12.70 -27.24 -9.41
CA GLU A 272 -12.96 -28.05 -8.22
C GLU A 272 -14.44 -28.49 -8.07
N GLY A 273 -15.32 -28.10 -9.00
CA GLY A 273 -16.70 -28.61 -9.09
C GLY A 273 -17.69 -27.94 -8.13
N VAL A 274 -17.39 -26.75 -7.64
CA VAL A 274 -18.21 -26.01 -6.67
C VAL A 274 -19.17 -24.99 -7.30
N THR A 275 -20.07 -24.44 -6.47
CA THR A 275 -21.00 -23.39 -6.89
C THR A 275 -20.28 -22.08 -7.22
N PHE A 276 -20.92 -21.18 -7.99
CA PHE A 276 -20.32 -19.95 -8.51
C PHE A 276 -19.56 -19.12 -7.46
N PHE A 277 -20.15 -18.91 -6.28
CA PHE A 277 -19.51 -18.13 -5.21
C PHE A 277 -18.44 -18.91 -4.45
N GLN A 278 -18.62 -20.22 -4.29
CA GLN A 278 -17.62 -21.08 -3.65
C GLN A 278 -16.33 -21.17 -4.48
N ALA A 279 -16.43 -21.06 -5.81
CA ALA A 279 -15.25 -21.03 -6.68
C ALA A 279 -14.29 -19.89 -6.33
N PHE A 280 -14.80 -18.73 -5.91
CA PHE A 280 -13.92 -17.62 -5.49
C PHE A 280 -13.21 -17.87 -4.16
N ILE A 281 -13.78 -18.72 -3.29
CA ILE A 281 -13.22 -19.02 -1.97
C ILE A 281 -12.14 -20.10 -2.08
N GLN A 282 -12.28 -21.04 -3.03
CA GLN A 282 -11.35 -22.17 -3.19
C GLN A 282 -10.20 -21.91 -4.17
N ALA A 283 -10.26 -20.82 -4.93
CA ALA A 283 -9.27 -20.53 -5.96
C ALA A 283 -7.91 -20.08 -5.38
N ASP A 284 -6.82 -20.40 -6.07
CA ASP A 284 -5.52 -19.74 -5.86
C ASP A 284 -5.57 -18.33 -6.48
N VAL A 285 -6.06 -17.37 -5.69
CA VAL A 285 -6.26 -15.99 -6.14
C VAL A 285 -4.94 -15.33 -6.55
N LEU A 286 -3.84 -15.62 -5.86
CA LEU A 286 -2.52 -15.09 -6.17
C LEU A 286 -2.09 -15.56 -7.57
N GLN A 287 -2.23 -16.85 -7.86
CA GLN A 287 -1.93 -17.42 -9.18
C GLN A 287 -2.81 -16.78 -10.27
N ALA A 288 -4.12 -16.68 -10.04
CA ALA A 288 -5.05 -16.07 -10.98
C ALA A 288 -4.68 -14.62 -11.29
N MET A 289 -4.31 -13.83 -10.28
CA MET A 289 -3.86 -12.44 -10.44
C MET A 289 -2.59 -12.31 -11.27
N VAL A 290 -1.59 -13.15 -11.02
CA VAL A 290 -0.31 -13.14 -11.77
C VAL A 290 -0.56 -13.47 -13.24
N VAL A 291 -1.33 -14.52 -13.50
CA VAL A 291 -1.64 -14.95 -14.87
C VAL A 291 -2.48 -13.91 -15.61
N ALA A 292 -3.49 -13.33 -14.96
CA ALA A 292 -4.31 -12.26 -15.52
C ALA A 292 -3.47 -11.04 -15.96
N LEU A 293 -2.51 -10.66 -15.11
CA LEU A 293 -1.60 -9.55 -15.37
C LEU A 293 -0.67 -9.84 -16.56
N LEU A 294 -0.08 -11.03 -16.61
CA LEU A 294 0.79 -11.43 -17.73
C LEU A 294 0.00 -11.44 -19.04
N ILE A 295 -1.19 -12.06 -19.07
CA ILE A 295 -2.07 -12.04 -20.26
C ILE A 295 -2.39 -10.59 -20.66
N THR A 296 -2.66 -9.72 -19.70
CA THR A 296 -2.95 -8.31 -19.99
C THR A 296 -1.76 -7.60 -20.63
N ILE A 297 -0.53 -7.85 -20.17
CA ILE A 297 0.69 -7.32 -20.78
C ILE A 297 0.85 -7.86 -22.21
N PHE A 298 0.65 -9.17 -22.41
CA PHE A 298 0.71 -9.80 -23.73
C PHE A 298 -0.36 -9.31 -24.71
N ILE A 299 -1.51 -8.82 -24.24
CA ILE A 299 -2.54 -8.18 -25.07
C ILE A 299 -2.20 -6.70 -25.30
N THR A 300 -1.69 -6.01 -24.29
CA THR A 300 -1.40 -4.56 -24.35
C THR A 300 -0.26 -4.25 -25.31
N ILE A 301 0.81 -5.07 -25.34
CA ILE A 301 1.96 -4.86 -26.23
C ILE A 301 1.53 -4.83 -27.71
N PRO A 302 0.84 -5.85 -28.27
CA PRO A 302 0.32 -5.81 -29.63
C PRO A 302 -0.57 -4.60 -29.92
N LEU A 303 -1.46 -4.22 -28.99
CA LEU A 303 -2.33 -3.04 -29.16
C LEU A 303 -1.51 -1.76 -29.33
N LEU A 304 -0.41 -1.59 -28.59
CA LEU A 304 0.48 -0.45 -28.73
C LEU A 304 1.33 -0.51 -30.00
N LEU A 305 1.76 -1.71 -30.42
CA LEU A 305 2.45 -1.89 -31.70
C LEU A 305 1.55 -1.51 -32.89
N LEU A 306 0.26 -1.86 -32.85
CA LEU A 306 -0.74 -1.45 -33.85
C LEU A 306 -0.93 0.07 -33.88
N GLN A 307 -0.72 0.74 -32.74
CA GLN A 307 -0.73 2.19 -32.63
C GLN A 307 0.60 2.86 -33.02
N ARG A 308 1.56 2.08 -33.56
CA ARG A 308 2.88 2.51 -34.05
C ARG A 308 3.86 2.98 -32.97
N PHE A 309 3.70 2.54 -31.72
CA PHE A 309 4.76 2.68 -30.72
C PHE A 309 5.91 1.72 -31.04
N LYS A 310 7.16 2.14 -30.81
CA LYS A 310 8.32 1.27 -31.04
C LYS A 310 8.43 0.26 -29.91
N LEU A 311 8.75 -1.00 -30.26
CA LEU A 311 8.90 -2.07 -29.28
C LEU A 311 9.96 -1.75 -28.22
N ASN A 312 11.07 -1.12 -28.62
CA ASN A 312 12.13 -0.71 -27.69
C ASN A 312 11.61 0.25 -26.61
N ASP A 313 10.81 1.24 -27.00
CA ASP A 313 10.27 2.23 -26.07
C ASP A 313 9.28 1.58 -25.09
N ILE A 314 8.48 0.61 -25.57
CA ILE A 314 7.57 -0.18 -24.73
C ILE A 314 8.36 -1.00 -23.70
N ILE A 315 9.42 -1.70 -24.12
CA ILE A 315 10.26 -2.52 -23.23
C ILE A 315 10.97 -1.65 -22.19
N LEU A 316 11.56 -0.53 -22.61
CA LEU A 316 12.21 0.40 -21.68
C LEU A 316 11.20 0.95 -20.66
N SER A 317 10.00 1.34 -21.11
CA SER A 317 8.93 1.81 -20.22
C SER A 317 8.49 0.74 -19.21
N PHE A 318 8.47 -0.53 -19.64
CA PHE A 318 8.17 -1.65 -18.75
C PHE A 318 9.24 -1.85 -17.69
N ILE A 319 10.53 -1.80 -18.07
CA ILE A 319 11.65 -1.98 -17.14
C ILE A 319 11.74 -0.80 -16.18
N GLU A 320 11.61 0.43 -16.67
CA GLU A 320 11.60 1.63 -15.84
C GLU A 320 10.45 1.60 -14.84
N GLY A 321 9.22 1.28 -15.30
CA GLY A 321 8.08 1.11 -14.42
C GLY A 321 8.27 -0.02 -13.41
N GLY A 322 8.81 -1.17 -13.83
CA GLY A 322 9.13 -2.28 -12.92
C GLY A 322 10.13 -1.89 -11.84
N ASN A 323 11.13 -1.09 -12.20
CA ASN A 323 12.16 -0.61 -11.29
C ASN A 323 11.62 0.33 -10.19
N ASP A 324 10.48 0.99 -10.41
CA ASP A 324 9.82 1.80 -9.39
C ASP A 324 9.42 0.99 -8.13
N LEU A 325 9.19 -0.33 -8.25
CA LEU A 325 8.88 -1.22 -7.12
C LEU A 325 10.06 -2.05 -6.61
N MET A 326 11.27 -1.88 -7.14
CA MET A 326 12.44 -2.61 -6.63
C MET A 326 12.72 -2.38 -5.13
N PRO A 327 12.58 -1.16 -4.57
CA PRO A 327 12.73 -0.95 -3.14
C PRO A 327 11.77 -1.83 -2.30
N VAL A 328 10.52 -1.98 -2.75
CA VAL A 328 9.51 -2.81 -2.08
C VAL A 328 9.85 -4.30 -2.18
N ILE A 329 10.31 -4.76 -3.35
CA ILE A 329 10.75 -6.15 -3.57
C ILE A 329 11.94 -6.51 -2.68
N VAL A 330 12.94 -5.63 -2.59
CA VAL A 330 14.09 -5.82 -1.69
C VAL A 330 13.62 -5.83 -0.24
N LEU A 331 12.72 -4.92 0.14
CA LEU A 331 12.15 -4.87 1.49
C LEU A 331 11.43 -6.18 1.84
N LEU A 332 10.58 -6.72 0.97
CA LEU A 332 9.92 -8.02 1.17
C LEU A 332 10.92 -9.14 1.38
N SER A 333 11.98 -9.19 0.57
CA SER A 333 13.02 -10.22 0.67
C SER A 333 13.69 -10.24 2.05
N VAL A 334 13.90 -9.06 2.63
CA VAL A 334 14.45 -8.92 3.98
C VAL A 334 13.40 -9.21 5.05
N VAL A 335 12.15 -8.79 4.86
CA VAL A 335 11.03 -9.06 5.78
C VAL A 335 10.79 -10.55 5.91
N TRP A 336 10.76 -11.30 4.81
CA TRP A 336 10.58 -12.74 4.83
C TRP A 336 11.71 -13.43 5.60
N GLY A 337 12.97 -13.08 5.29
CA GLY A 337 14.11 -13.62 6.02
C GLY A 337 14.08 -13.25 7.51
N LEU A 338 13.67 -12.02 7.84
CA LEU A 338 13.52 -11.57 9.22
C LEU A 338 12.43 -12.37 9.95
N SER A 339 11.27 -12.58 9.32
CA SER A 339 10.17 -13.37 9.87
C SER A 339 10.62 -14.78 10.20
N SER A 340 11.28 -15.46 9.25
CA SER A 340 11.78 -16.83 9.46
C SER A 340 12.87 -16.91 10.53
N VAL A 341 13.81 -15.97 10.59
CA VAL A 341 14.85 -16.02 11.63
C VAL A 341 14.30 -15.73 13.02
N THR A 342 13.31 -14.85 13.15
CA THR A 342 12.67 -14.57 14.46
C THR A 342 11.84 -15.75 14.93
N ASP A 343 11.19 -16.44 14.00
CA ASP A 343 10.46 -17.68 14.27
C ASP A 343 11.40 -18.78 14.78
N ASP A 344 12.50 -19.03 14.08
CA ASP A 344 13.53 -20.00 14.51
C ASP A 344 14.18 -19.65 15.86
N LEU A 345 14.17 -18.37 16.26
CA LEU A 345 14.63 -17.93 17.59
C LEU A 345 13.61 -18.20 18.70
N GLY A 346 12.38 -18.61 18.37
CA GLY A 346 11.28 -18.84 19.30
C GLY A 346 10.59 -17.55 19.73
N PHE A 347 10.30 -16.66 18.76
CA PHE A 347 9.63 -15.40 19.04
C PHE A 347 8.18 -15.60 19.52
N SER A 348 7.49 -16.58 18.95
CA SER A 348 6.08 -16.89 19.26
C SER A 348 5.92 -17.44 20.67
N GLU A 349 6.83 -18.31 21.11
CA GLU A 349 6.89 -18.79 22.49
C GLU A 349 7.24 -17.68 23.47
N PHE A 350 8.11 -16.74 23.06
CA PHE A 350 8.42 -15.56 23.87
C PHE A 350 7.18 -14.69 24.08
N VAL A 351 6.45 -14.40 23.00
CA VAL A 351 5.20 -13.62 23.10
C VAL A 351 4.24 -14.35 24.04
N THR A 352 3.96 -15.62 23.79
CA THR A 352 3.07 -16.45 24.64
C THR A 352 3.43 -16.34 26.12
N ALA A 353 4.70 -16.52 26.47
CA ALA A 353 5.13 -16.58 27.86
C ALA A 353 5.12 -15.22 28.60
N TYR A 354 5.20 -14.10 27.86
CA TYR A 354 5.39 -12.77 28.45
C TYR A 354 4.24 -11.79 28.18
N THR A 355 3.21 -12.17 27.42
CA THR A 355 2.03 -11.33 27.19
C THR A 355 0.78 -11.76 27.95
N GLU A 356 0.80 -12.86 28.72
CA GLU A 356 -0.36 -13.33 29.52
C GLU A 356 -0.92 -12.28 30.52
N TRP A 357 -0.09 -11.33 30.97
CA TRP A 357 -0.53 -10.28 31.90
C TRP A 357 -1.32 -9.15 31.22
N ILE A 358 -1.27 -9.08 29.88
CA ILE A 358 -1.98 -8.07 29.08
C ILE A 358 -3.38 -8.61 28.80
N PRO A 359 -4.46 -7.94 29.23
CA PRO A 359 -5.80 -8.34 28.84
C PRO A 359 -5.98 -8.26 27.32
N ASP A 360 -6.56 -9.30 26.72
CA ASP A 360 -6.78 -9.45 25.27
C ASP A 360 -7.44 -8.21 24.65
N MET A 361 -8.34 -7.57 25.40
CA MET A 361 -9.02 -6.33 25.00
C MET A 361 -8.08 -5.16 24.64
N PHE A 362 -6.85 -5.15 25.15
CA PHE A 362 -5.87 -4.11 24.89
C PHE A 362 -4.89 -4.44 23.76
N ILE A 363 -4.82 -5.70 23.32
CA ILE A 363 -3.80 -6.15 22.35
C ILE A 363 -3.96 -5.40 21.04
N THR A 364 -5.13 -5.46 20.41
CA THR A 364 -5.41 -4.78 19.14
C THR A 364 -5.23 -3.26 19.20
N PRO A 365 -5.83 -2.51 20.16
CA PRO A 365 -5.63 -1.06 20.21
C PRO A 365 -4.18 -0.67 20.50
N MET A 366 -3.45 -1.39 21.36
CA MET A 366 -2.03 -1.12 21.59
C MET A 366 -1.19 -1.39 20.34
N LEU A 367 -1.46 -2.48 19.62
CA LEU A 367 -0.77 -2.79 18.37
C LEU A 367 -0.99 -1.70 17.32
N PHE A 368 -2.23 -1.21 17.19
CA PHE A 368 -2.53 -0.09 16.29
C PHE A 368 -1.80 1.20 16.70
N VAL A 369 -1.85 1.58 17.99
CA VAL A 369 -1.18 2.80 18.48
C VAL A 369 0.33 2.72 18.29
N PHE A 370 0.92 1.59 18.69
CA PHE A 370 2.34 1.34 18.52
C PHE A 370 2.73 1.41 17.04
N GLY A 371 1.97 0.73 16.18
CA GLY A 371 2.22 0.75 14.75
C GLY A 371 2.04 2.13 14.13
N ALA A 372 1.06 2.91 14.57
CA ALA A 372 0.83 4.26 14.09
C ALA A 372 1.99 5.20 14.46
N LEU A 373 2.55 5.05 15.67
CA LEU A 373 3.74 5.79 16.11
C LEU A 373 4.96 5.42 15.26
N VAL A 374 5.26 4.13 15.14
CA VAL A 374 6.38 3.62 14.33
C VAL A 374 6.24 4.10 12.88
N SER A 375 5.05 3.94 12.29
CA SER A 375 4.77 4.34 10.92
C SER A 375 4.89 5.84 10.70
N TYR A 376 4.52 6.66 11.68
CA TYR A 376 4.67 8.10 11.58
C TYR A 376 6.13 8.54 11.50
N PHE A 377 7.01 7.97 12.33
CA PHE A 377 8.43 8.34 12.34
C PHE A 377 9.21 7.78 11.16
N ILE A 378 8.78 6.63 10.62
CA ILE A 378 9.39 6.02 9.44
C ILE A 378 8.83 6.65 8.15
N GLY A 379 7.54 6.97 8.11
CA GLY A 379 6.84 7.47 6.91
C GLY A 379 6.48 6.40 5.88
N SER A 380 6.64 5.10 6.19
CA SER A 380 6.41 4.02 5.23
C SER A 380 5.36 3.02 5.72
N ALA A 381 4.26 2.90 4.95
CA ALA A 381 3.26 1.86 5.18
C ALA A 381 3.84 0.46 5.00
N TRP A 382 4.52 0.23 3.86
CA TRP A 382 5.15 -1.04 3.52
C TRP A 382 6.05 -1.55 4.64
N GLY A 383 6.98 -0.72 5.09
CA GLY A 383 7.89 -1.13 6.15
C GLY A 383 7.21 -1.40 7.49
N THR A 384 6.22 -0.58 7.84
CA THR A 384 5.44 -0.78 9.07
C THR A 384 4.74 -2.13 9.05
N TRP A 385 4.09 -2.46 7.93
CA TRP A 385 3.39 -3.73 7.78
C TRP A 385 4.36 -4.92 7.82
N GLY A 386 5.51 -4.83 7.14
CA GLY A 386 6.52 -5.88 7.18
C GLY A 386 7.11 -6.13 8.57
N ILE A 387 7.26 -5.08 9.40
CA ILE A 387 7.76 -5.20 10.78
C ILE A 387 6.68 -5.79 11.70
N LEU A 388 5.44 -5.30 11.59
CA LEU A 388 4.41 -5.57 12.58
C LEU A 388 3.51 -6.75 12.25
N MET A 389 3.46 -7.22 11.00
CA MET A 389 2.59 -8.34 10.64
C MET A 389 3.02 -9.63 11.34
N PRO A 390 4.31 -10.07 11.30
CA PRO A 390 4.73 -11.26 12.02
C PRO A 390 4.43 -11.15 13.51
N LEU A 391 4.78 -10.00 14.12
CA LEU A 391 4.48 -9.70 15.51
C LEU A 391 2.98 -9.80 15.85
N GLY A 392 2.12 -9.21 15.02
CA GLY A 392 0.68 -9.22 15.20
C GLY A 392 0.11 -10.64 15.11
N VAL A 393 0.52 -11.41 14.10
CA VAL A 393 0.04 -12.79 13.94
C VAL A 393 0.46 -13.66 15.12
N SER A 394 1.72 -13.59 15.57
CA SER A 394 2.16 -14.34 16.76
C SER A 394 1.38 -13.94 18.02
N LEU A 395 1.06 -12.65 18.21
CA LEU A 395 0.19 -12.21 19.30
C LEU A 395 -1.23 -12.79 19.18
N SER A 396 -1.78 -12.82 17.98
CA SER A 396 -3.14 -13.31 17.72
C SER A 396 -3.29 -14.81 17.90
N LEU A 397 -2.25 -15.60 17.67
CA LEU A 397 -2.29 -17.06 17.81
C LEU A 397 -2.08 -17.54 19.24
N THR A 398 -1.50 -16.68 20.07
CA THR A 398 -1.18 -16.94 21.47
C THR A 398 -2.22 -16.34 22.42
N THR A 399 -3.15 -15.56 21.88
CA THR A 399 -4.30 -14.96 22.58
C THR A 399 -5.58 -15.34 21.86
N ASP A 400 -6.76 -15.19 22.47
CA ASP A 400 -8.03 -15.49 21.82
C ASP A 400 -8.51 -14.36 20.88
N VAL A 401 -7.60 -13.45 20.47
CA VAL A 401 -7.93 -12.30 19.62
C VAL A 401 -8.03 -12.74 18.15
N SER A 402 -9.10 -12.28 17.48
CA SER A 402 -9.36 -12.57 16.07
C SER A 402 -8.20 -12.12 15.14
N LEU A 403 -7.71 -13.04 14.32
CA LEU A 403 -6.63 -12.78 13.36
C LEU A 403 -6.99 -11.70 12.32
N PRO A 404 -8.17 -11.70 11.68
CA PRO A 404 -8.63 -10.58 10.84
C PRO A 404 -8.59 -9.20 11.52
N LEU A 405 -8.93 -9.14 12.82
CA LEU A 405 -8.93 -7.88 13.58
C LEU A 405 -7.50 -7.34 13.76
N ILE A 406 -6.56 -8.22 14.10
CA ILE A 406 -5.14 -7.86 14.23
C ILE A 406 -4.52 -7.46 12.88
N ILE A 407 -4.78 -8.23 11.82
CA ILE A 407 -4.32 -7.91 10.47
C ILE A 407 -4.85 -6.53 10.04
N GLY A 408 -6.14 -6.25 10.28
CA GLY A 408 -6.75 -4.96 9.99
C GLY A 408 -6.11 -3.81 10.77
N ALA A 409 -5.79 -4.03 12.05
CA ALA A 409 -5.08 -3.07 12.90
C ALA A 409 -3.66 -2.76 12.40
N VAL A 410 -2.90 -3.79 11.99
CA VAL A 410 -1.57 -3.61 11.42
C VAL A 410 -1.65 -2.80 10.13
N PHE A 411 -2.58 -3.14 9.22
CA PHE A 411 -2.73 -2.40 7.97
C PHE A 411 -3.15 -0.95 8.18
N ALA A 412 -4.12 -0.71 9.05
CA ALA A 412 -4.57 0.62 9.44
C ALA A 412 -3.44 1.49 10.00
N SER A 413 -2.55 0.88 10.79
CA SER A 413 -1.42 1.60 11.41
C SER A 413 -0.41 2.10 10.37
N GLY A 414 -0.10 1.29 9.35
CA GLY A 414 0.75 1.73 8.24
C GLY A 414 0.07 2.76 7.32
N SER A 415 -1.23 2.64 7.08
CA SER A 415 -2.01 3.67 6.37
C SER A 415 -1.98 5.02 7.10
N PHE A 416 -1.98 5.01 8.44
CA PHE A 416 -1.82 6.23 9.22
C PHE A 416 -0.46 6.91 8.96
N GLY A 417 0.65 6.16 8.98
CA GLY A 417 1.96 6.75 8.72
C GLY A 417 2.10 7.28 7.29
N ALA A 418 1.64 6.53 6.29
CA ALA A 418 1.63 7.01 4.91
C ALA A 418 0.83 8.32 4.74
N PHE A 419 -0.32 8.42 5.41
CA PHE A 419 -1.16 9.60 5.33
C PHE A 419 -0.67 10.78 6.17
N ALA A 420 -0.17 10.55 7.38
CA ALA A 420 0.10 11.62 8.35
C ALA A 420 1.56 12.08 8.38
N SER A 421 2.50 11.21 8.00
CA SER A 421 3.93 11.49 8.17
C SER A 421 4.44 12.50 7.13
N PRO A 422 5.27 13.49 7.55
CA PRO A 422 5.98 14.36 6.60
C PRO A 422 7.06 13.62 5.81
N LEU A 423 7.45 12.40 6.23
CA LEU A 423 8.48 11.60 5.59
C LEU A 423 7.91 10.67 4.51
N SER A 424 6.59 10.52 4.45
CA SER A 424 5.95 9.62 3.49
C SER A 424 6.10 10.09 2.04
N ASP A 425 6.36 9.14 1.15
CA ASP A 425 6.33 9.34 -0.30
C ASP A 425 5.01 9.93 -0.78
N ASP A 426 3.88 9.57 -0.16
CA ASP A 426 2.56 10.11 -0.51
C ASP A 426 2.50 11.61 -0.23
N THR A 427 2.86 12.00 1.00
CA THR A 427 2.94 13.41 1.43
C THR A 427 3.88 14.21 0.53
N ASN A 428 5.07 13.67 0.27
CA ASN A 428 6.09 14.34 -0.53
C ASN A 428 5.65 14.50 -2.00
N THR A 429 5.07 13.45 -2.58
CA THR A 429 4.63 13.44 -3.98
C THR A 429 3.51 14.45 -4.20
N ILE A 430 2.46 14.40 -3.37
CA ILE A 430 1.31 15.29 -3.55
C ILE A 430 1.67 16.75 -3.27
N ALA A 431 2.47 17.01 -2.22
CA ALA A 431 2.95 18.36 -1.90
C ALA A 431 3.79 18.94 -3.03
N LYS A 432 4.66 18.13 -3.65
CA LYS A 432 5.47 18.54 -4.82
C LYS A 432 4.60 18.86 -6.04
N ILE A 433 3.63 18.01 -6.37
CA ILE A 433 2.75 18.26 -7.53
C ILE A 433 1.88 19.52 -7.29
N LEU A 434 1.48 19.76 -6.04
CA LEU A 434 0.68 20.92 -5.64
C LEU A 434 1.49 22.20 -5.37
N ASP A 435 2.82 22.15 -5.44
CA ASP A 435 3.72 23.26 -5.08
C ASP A 435 3.49 23.79 -3.66
N ILE A 436 3.28 22.89 -2.69
CA ILE A 436 3.09 23.24 -1.26
C ILE A 436 4.31 22.79 -0.46
N PRO A 437 4.78 23.57 0.52
CA PRO A 437 5.79 23.11 1.46
C PRO A 437 5.32 21.84 2.22
N VAL A 438 6.07 20.75 2.08
CA VAL A 438 5.76 19.42 2.66
C VAL A 438 5.38 19.51 4.14
N MET A 439 6.17 20.24 4.93
CA MET A 439 5.97 20.35 6.38
C MET A 439 4.68 21.10 6.73
N GLU A 440 4.28 22.10 5.93
CA GLU A 440 3.03 22.80 6.16
C GLU A 440 1.83 21.92 5.81
N TYR A 441 1.94 21.19 4.70
CA TYR A 441 0.89 20.27 4.27
C TYR A 441 0.72 19.11 5.26
N ALA A 442 1.82 18.51 5.74
CA ALA A 442 1.78 17.49 6.79
C ALA A 442 1.12 17.99 8.08
N LYS A 443 1.47 19.20 8.55
CA LYS A 443 0.82 19.82 9.72
C LYS A 443 -0.68 20.04 9.51
N PHE A 444 -1.08 20.47 8.32
CA PHE A 444 -2.49 20.68 7.98
C PHE A 444 -3.31 19.39 8.12
N LYS A 445 -2.84 18.28 7.56
CA LYS A 445 -3.55 16.98 7.59
C LYS A 445 -3.35 16.18 8.87
N LEU A 446 -2.37 16.51 9.71
CA LEU A 446 -2.11 15.80 10.97
C LEU A 446 -3.31 15.85 11.92
N LYS A 447 -4.01 16.99 12.02
CA LYS A 447 -5.18 17.13 12.89
C LYS A 447 -6.31 16.16 12.50
N PRO A 448 -6.83 16.15 11.26
CA PRO A 448 -7.84 15.16 10.87
C PRO A 448 -7.32 13.71 10.94
N ALA A 449 -6.04 13.46 10.67
CA ALA A 449 -5.46 12.13 10.83
C ALA A 449 -5.46 11.63 12.29
N LEU A 450 -5.13 12.50 13.26
CA LEU A 450 -5.18 12.17 14.69
C LEU A 450 -6.62 11.95 15.19
N ILE A 451 -7.59 12.69 14.64
CA ILE A 451 -9.02 12.44 14.91
C ILE A 451 -9.39 11.04 14.42
N ALA A 452 -9.01 10.70 13.18
CA ALA A 452 -9.27 9.37 12.63
C ALA A 452 -8.60 8.27 13.48
N ALA A 453 -7.33 8.43 13.83
CA ALA A 453 -6.59 7.49 14.67
C ALA A 453 -7.24 7.31 16.06
N SER A 454 -7.70 8.40 16.68
CA SER A 454 -8.37 8.34 17.99
C SER A 454 -9.69 7.56 17.90
N ILE A 455 -10.48 7.79 16.84
CA ILE A 455 -11.70 7.02 16.60
C ILE A 455 -11.36 5.55 16.36
N SER A 456 -10.32 5.24 15.58
CA SER A 456 -9.87 3.86 15.37
C SER A 456 -9.48 3.16 16.67
N VAL A 457 -8.78 3.83 17.60
CA VAL A 457 -8.48 3.27 18.92
C VAL A 457 -9.75 2.92 19.69
N ILE A 458 -10.74 3.80 19.67
CA ILE A 458 -12.04 3.55 20.32
C ILE A 458 -12.75 2.37 19.67
N LEU A 459 -12.74 2.30 18.33
CA LEU A 459 -13.36 1.19 17.59
C LEU A 459 -12.67 -0.15 17.87
N TYR A 460 -11.32 -0.21 17.88
CA TYR A 460 -10.60 -1.43 18.23
C TYR A 460 -10.89 -1.85 19.67
N THR A 461 -10.82 -0.90 20.62
CA THR A 461 -11.14 -1.19 22.03
C THR A 461 -12.57 -1.71 22.16
N GLY A 462 -13.54 -1.06 21.50
CA GLY A 462 -14.94 -1.48 21.51
C GLY A 462 -15.15 -2.87 20.91
N PHE A 463 -14.57 -3.15 19.74
CA PHE A 463 -14.67 -4.48 19.12
C PHE A 463 -14.05 -5.56 19.98
N SER A 464 -12.88 -5.30 20.59
CA SER A 464 -12.23 -6.23 21.51
C SER A 464 -12.95 -6.40 22.86
N PHE A 465 -14.00 -5.61 23.14
CA PHE A 465 -14.87 -5.79 24.31
C PHE A 465 -16.11 -6.68 24.02
N PHE A 466 -16.52 -6.78 22.75
CA PHE A 466 -17.76 -7.47 22.35
C PHE A 466 -17.51 -8.83 21.66
N LEU A 467 -16.26 -9.10 21.29
CA LEU A 467 -15.75 -10.42 20.87
C LEU A 467 -15.12 -11.08 22.10
#